data_AF-A0A5C6M2J2-F1
#
_entry.id   AF-A0A5C6M2J2-F1
#
_cell.length_a   1.000
_cell.length_b   1.000
_cell.length_c   1.000
_cell.angle_alpha   90.00
_cell.angle_beta   90.00
_cell.angle_gamma   90.00
#
_symmetry.space_group_name_H-M   'P 1'
#
loop_
_entity.id
_entity.type
_entity.pdbx_description
1 polymer ?
#
loop_
_entity_poly.entity_id
_entity_poly.type
_entity_poly.pdbx_seq_one_letter_code
_entity_poly.pdbx_strand_id
1 'polypeptide(L)'
;MKIDNKDFYHGAALTQITEHESFKALNKADGKYGHYLVNTDRRLLTKHSEQNDSWQFTFQPADLQTLESDIKSGFKTFLVLVCGGETICLLDEAEFLQLIDLKASGQQWIRVSIPKASMRVHGSSGKLKHAIKHNGFPKRVFD
;
A
#
# COMPACT_ATOMS: atom_id res chain seq x y z
N MET A 1 -1.65 -20.77 16.12
CA MET A 1 -2.04 -20.29 14.77
C MET A 1 -1.09 -20.89 13.76
N LYS A 2 -1.56 -21.18 12.55
CA LYS A 2 -0.69 -21.52 11.42
C LYS A 2 -0.33 -20.23 10.69
N ILE A 3 0.90 -20.11 10.25
CA ILE A 3 1.34 -19.03 9.36
C ILE A 3 0.68 -19.25 8.00
N ASP A 4 0.20 -18.19 7.37
CA ASP A 4 -0.33 -18.22 6.00
C ASP A 4 0.42 -17.26 5.06
N ASN A 5 0.06 -17.25 3.77
CA ASN A 5 0.75 -16.44 2.75
C ASN A 5 0.69 -14.94 3.06
N LYS A 6 -0.43 -14.45 3.59
CA LYS A 6 -0.57 -13.02 3.90
C LYS A 6 0.36 -12.59 5.03
N ASP A 7 0.71 -13.50 5.96
CA ASP A 7 1.70 -13.23 7.00
C ASP A 7 3.10 -13.02 6.38
N PHE A 8 3.49 -13.84 5.38
CA PHE A 8 4.78 -13.68 4.70
C PHE A 8 4.88 -12.35 3.96
N TYR A 9 3.89 -11.99 3.15
CA TYR A 9 3.95 -10.77 2.34
C TYR A 9 3.83 -9.50 3.19
N HIS A 10 2.92 -9.47 4.16
CA HIS A 10 2.82 -8.32 5.06
C HIS A 10 4.07 -8.23 5.94
N GLY A 11 4.59 -9.37 6.42
CA GLY A 11 5.84 -9.44 7.15
C GLY A 11 7.01 -8.83 6.36
N ALA A 12 7.14 -9.13 5.07
CA ALA A 12 8.20 -8.55 4.23
C ALA A 12 8.17 -7.00 4.21
N ALA A 13 6.97 -6.40 4.16
CA ALA A 13 6.83 -4.96 4.22
C ALA A 13 7.08 -4.39 5.62
N LEU A 14 6.51 -5.03 6.64
CA LEU A 14 6.65 -4.59 8.03
C LEU A 14 8.10 -4.67 8.51
N THR A 15 8.84 -5.73 8.17
CA THR A 15 10.26 -5.87 8.52
C THR A 15 11.08 -4.71 7.95
N GLN A 16 10.90 -4.32 6.70
CA GLN A 16 11.63 -3.17 6.14
C GLN A 16 11.28 -1.86 6.85
N ILE A 17 10.01 -1.65 7.19
CA ILE A 17 9.57 -0.47 7.95
C ILE A 17 10.22 -0.44 9.34
N THR A 18 10.28 -1.57 10.05
CA THR A 18 10.83 -1.65 11.41
C THR A 18 12.34 -1.45 11.46
N GLU A 19 13.05 -1.77 10.37
CA GLU A 19 14.51 -1.58 10.26
C GLU A 19 14.91 -0.14 9.87
N HIS A 20 13.95 0.74 9.53
CA HIS A 20 14.26 2.12 9.18
C HIS A 20 14.55 2.96 10.44
N GLU A 21 15.58 3.83 10.40
CA GLU A 21 16.04 4.61 11.56
C GLU A 21 14.97 5.49 12.23
N SER A 22 14.00 5.98 11.44
CA SER A 22 12.88 6.81 11.91
C SER A 22 11.72 6.01 12.53
N PHE A 23 11.81 4.69 12.55
CA PHE A 23 10.80 3.83 13.15
C PHE A 23 10.80 3.93 14.67
N LYS A 24 9.61 4.01 15.26
CA LYS A 24 9.43 4.07 16.72
C LYS A 24 8.42 3.05 17.23
N ALA A 25 7.33 2.85 16.51
CA ALA A 25 6.26 1.93 16.91
C ALA A 25 5.46 1.40 15.72
N LEU A 26 4.94 0.19 15.86
CA LEU A 26 3.97 -0.41 14.95
C LEU A 26 2.76 -0.87 15.77
N ASN A 27 1.58 -0.40 15.39
CA ASN A 27 0.31 -0.77 16.02
C ASN A 27 -0.68 -1.24 14.96
N LYS A 28 -1.70 -2.00 15.37
CA LYS A 28 -2.89 -2.15 14.55
C LYS A 28 -3.58 -0.81 14.45
N ALA A 29 -4.00 -0.45 13.25
CA ALA A 29 -4.78 0.75 13.04
C ALA A 29 -6.20 0.62 13.62
N ASP A 30 -6.80 -0.54 13.38
CA ASP A 30 -8.14 -0.95 13.78
C ASP A 30 -8.22 -2.50 13.73
N GLY A 31 -9.43 -3.06 13.63
CA GLY A 31 -9.64 -4.51 13.48
C GLY A 31 -9.36 -5.09 12.10
N LYS A 32 -9.05 -4.26 11.10
CA LYS A 32 -8.89 -4.67 9.70
C LYS A 32 -7.49 -5.21 9.45
N TYR A 33 -7.43 -6.41 8.86
CA TYR A 33 -6.15 -7.00 8.49
C TYR A 33 -5.45 -6.16 7.42
N GLY A 34 -4.14 -5.97 7.58
CA GLY A 34 -3.34 -5.13 6.68
C GLY A 34 -3.44 -3.64 6.97
N HIS A 35 -4.27 -3.21 7.92
CA HIS A 35 -4.35 -1.82 8.33
C HIS A 35 -3.47 -1.56 9.57
N TYR A 36 -2.41 -0.79 9.39
CA TYR A 36 -1.41 -0.53 10.43
C TYR A 36 -1.24 0.96 10.71
N LEU A 37 -0.88 1.27 11.95
CA LEU A 37 -0.44 2.58 12.39
C LEU A 37 1.06 2.51 12.66
N VAL A 38 1.85 3.22 11.86
CA VAL A 38 3.29 3.41 12.08
C VAL A 38 3.50 4.70 12.83
N ASN A 39 4.30 4.63 13.88
CA ASN A 39 4.53 5.69 14.85
C ASN A 39 3.19 6.16 15.44
N THR A 40 2.79 7.41 15.18
CA THR A 40 1.58 8.01 15.76
C THR A 40 0.64 8.61 14.72
N ASP A 41 1.07 8.74 13.47
CA ASP A 41 0.44 9.62 12.47
C ASP A 41 0.35 9.02 11.06
N ARG A 42 0.88 7.80 10.83
CA ARG A 42 0.97 7.19 9.49
C ARG A 42 0.12 5.93 9.40
N ARG A 43 -0.93 5.96 8.56
CA ARG A 43 -1.84 4.84 8.31
C ARG A 43 -1.40 4.11 7.06
N LEU A 44 -1.19 2.80 7.17
CA LEU A 44 -0.79 1.93 6.06
C LEU A 44 -1.90 0.94 5.79
N LEU A 45 -2.44 0.92 4.58
CA LEU A 45 -3.26 -0.19 4.09
C LEU A 45 -2.42 -1.08 3.18
N THR A 46 -2.03 -2.23 3.72
CA THR A 46 -1.18 -3.22 3.05
C THR A 46 -2.03 -4.26 2.34
N LYS A 47 -1.71 -4.51 1.07
CA LYS A 47 -2.28 -5.60 0.26
C LYS A 47 -1.16 -6.33 -0.46
N HIS A 48 -1.36 -7.61 -0.76
CA HIS A 48 -0.40 -8.42 -1.51
C HIS A 48 -1.07 -9.04 -2.74
N SER A 49 -0.25 -9.40 -3.73
CA SER A 49 -0.65 -10.16 -4.91
C SER A 49 0.47 -11.13 -5.29
N GLU A 50 0.12 -12.34 -5.70
CA GLU A 50 1.08 -13.41 -6.03
C GLU A 50 1.31 -13.57 -7.54
N GLN A 51 0.64 -12.77 -8.38
CA GLN A 51 0.70 -12.90 -9.84
C GLN A 51 2.03 -12.40 -10.43
N ASN A 52 2.59 -13.11 -11.41
CA ASN A 52 3.82 -12.68 -12.07
C ASN A 52 3.57 -11.60 -13.14
N ASP A 53 4.58 -10.78 -13.44
CA ASP A 53 4.65 -9.72 -14.46
C ASP A 53 3.76 -8.48 -14.25
N SER A 54 2.58 -8.66 -13.64
CA SER A 54 1.63 -7.60 -13.38
C SER A 54 0.75 -7.93 -12.17
N TRP A 55 1.02 -7.28 -11.05
CA TRP A 55 0.29 -7.47 -9.80
C TRP A 55 -0.95 -6.58 -9.76
N GLN A 56 -2.14 -7.20 -9.71
CA GLN A 56 -3.39 -6.46 -9.49
C GLN A 56 -3.86 -6.58 -8.04
N PHE A 57 -4.29 -5.45 -7.50
CA PHE A 57 -4.82 -5.28 -6.15
C PHE A 57 -6.25 -4.75 -6.25
N THR A 58 -7.21 -5.50 -5.75
CA THR A 58 -8.63 -5.10 -5.74
C THR A 58 -9.01 -4.45 -4.41
N PHE A 59 -9.62 -3.29 -4.48
CA PHE A 59 -10.13 -2.52 -3.34
C PHE A 59 -11.64 -2.67 -3.27
N GLN A 60 -12.11 -3.26 -2.18
CA GLN A 60 -13.54 -3.34 -1.89
C GLN A 60 -14.05 -1.98 -1.40
N PRO A 61 -15.36 -1.70 -1.46
CA PRO A 61 -15.92 -0.45 -0.90
C PRO A 61 -15.49 -0.18 0.55
N ALA A 62 -15.35 -1.24 1.37
CA ALA A 62 -14.84 -1.11 2.74
C ALA A 62 -13.35 -0.67 2.80
N ASP A 63 -12.53 -1.02 1.81
CA ASP A 63 -11.14 -0.51 1.69
C ASP A 63 -11.13 0.97 1.35
N LEU A 64 -11.97 1.39 0.42
CA LEU A 64 -12.10 2.78 0.00
C LEU A 64 -12.57 3.67 1.16
N GLN A 65 -13.54 3.19 1.94
CA GLN A 65 -14.02 3.86 3.15
C GLN A 65 -12.93 3.97 4.23
N THR A 66 -12.12 2.92 4.42
CA THR A 66 -10.97 2.99 5.34
C THR A 66 -10.03 4.13 4.95
N LEU A 67 -9.60 4.17 3.69
CA LEU A 67 -8.71 5.20 3.18
C LEU A 67 -9.32 6.61 3.29
N GLU A 68 -10.59 6.76 2.93
CA GLU A 68 -11.28 8.05 3.05
C GLU A 68 -11.37 8.52 4.51
N SER A 69 -11.62 7.59 5.44
CA SER A 69 -11.68 7.87 6.88
C SER A 69 -10.31 8.28 7.45
N ASP A 70 -9.24 7.62 7.05
CA ASP A 70 -7.88 7.94 7.50
C ASP A 70 -7.48 9.36 7.06
N ILE A 71 -7.72 9.69 5.79
CA ILE A 71 -7.47 11.03 5.22
C ILE A 71 -8.30 12.08 5.94
N LYS A 72 -9.62 11.84 6.13
CA LYS A 72 -10.50 12.77 6.86
C LYS A 72 -10.07 12.99 8.31
N SER A 73 -9.45 11.98 8.91
CA SER A 73 -8.92 12.04 10.29
C SER A 73 -7.54 12.71 10.37
N GLY A 74 -6.96 13.13 9.25
CA GLY A 74 -5.69 13.85 9.18
C GLY A 74 -4.45 12.95 9.29
N PHE A 75 -4.59 11.63 9.12
CA PHE A 75 -3.44 10.74 9.07
C PHE A 75 -2.76 10.81 7.71
N LYS A 76 -1.42 10.73 7.69
CA LYS A 76 -0.66 10.46 6.47
C LYS A 76 -0.99 9.04 6.01
N THR A 77 -1.70 8.90 4.91
CA THR A 77 -2.27 7.62 4.47
C THR A 77 -1.49 7.05 3.30
N PHE A 78 -1.15 5.76 3.35
CA PHE A 78 -0.37 5.10 2.32
C PHE A 78 -0.97 3.75 1.92
N LEU A 79 -0.82 3.41 0.64
CA LEU A 79 -1.00 2.05 0.15
C LEU A 79 0.35 1.35 0.07
N VAL A 80 0.45 0.19 0.71
CA VAL A 80 1.63 -0.67 0.66
C VAL A 80 1.28 -1.91 -0.16
N LEU A 81 1.69 -1.92 -1.43
CA LEU A 81 1.32 -2.97 -2.38
C LEU A 81 2.48 -3.95 -2.56
N VAL A 82 2.40 -5.10 -1.91
CA VAL A 82 3.42 -6.15 -1.97
C VAL A 82 3.24 -6.97 -3.25
N CYS A 83 4.22 -6.84 -4.14
CA CYS A 83 4.23 -7.43 -5.49
C CYS A 83 5.00 -8.75 -5.46
N GLY A 84 4.33 -9.82 -5.04
CA GLY A 84 4.94 -11.15 -4.86
C GLY A 84 6.15 -11.08 -3.93
N GLY A 85 7.20 -11.81 -4.30
CA GLY A 85 8.51 -11.74 -3.63
C GLY A 85 9.42 -10.60 -4.12
N GLU A 86 8.97 -9.79 -5.09
CA GLU A 86 9.90 -8.98 -5.89
C GLU A 86 10.07 -7.55 -5.42
N THR A 87 8.99 -6.88 -5.05
CA THR A 87 9.07 -5.48 -4.63
C THR A 87 7.86 -5.06 -3.81
N ILE A 88 7.99 -3.91 -3.17
CA ILE A 88 6.89 -3.21 -2.51
C ILE A 88 6.67 -1.89 -3.23
N CYS A 89 5.46 -1.68 -3.75
CA CYS A 89 5.05 -0.42 -4.35
C CYS A 89 4.33 0.41 -3.28
N LEU A 90 4.98 1.47 -2.82
CA LEU A 90 4.37 2.45 -1.92
C LEU A 90 3.72 3.57 -2.73
N LEU A 91 2.45 3.85 -2.41
CA LEU A 91 1.71 4.99 -2.93
C LEU A 91 1.27 5.88 -1.78
N ASP A 92 1.51 7.18 -1.91
CA ASP A 92 0.93 8.20 -1.02
C ASP A 92 -0.47 8.63 -1.50
N GLU A 93 -1.13 9.48 -0.70
CA GLU A 93 -2.47 10.01 -1.00
C GLU A 93 -2.58 10.64 -2.38
N ALA A 94 -1.62 11.50 -2.74
CA ALA A 94 -1.64 12.19 -4.02
C ALA A 94 -1.53 11.20 -5.19
N GLU A 95 -0.77 10.11 -5.02
CA GLU A 95 -0.62 9.07 -6.03
C GLU A 95 -1.85 8.16 -6.12
N PHE A 96 -2.36 7.59 -5.04
CA PHE A 96 -3.48 6.66 -5.14
C PHE A 96 -4.81 7.34 -5.48
N LEU A 97 -4.99 8.61 -5.12
CA LEU A 97 -6.17 9.38 -5.54
C LEU A 97 -6.20 9.66 -7.06
N GLN A 98 -5.08 9.50 -7.77
CA GLN A 98 -5.05 9.53 -9.24
C GLN A 98 -5.43 8.17 -9.86
N LEU A 99 -5.47 7.10 -9.07
CA LEU A 99 -5.59 5.73 -9.55
C LEU A 99 -6.97 5.11 -9.26
N ILE A 100 -7.59 5.48 -8.14
CA ILE A 100 -8.89 4.95 -7.70
C ILE A 100 -9.80 6.07 -7.20
N ASP A 101 -11.11 5.91 -7.36
CA ASP A 101 -12.10 6.80 -6.74
C ASP A 101 -12.54 6.24 -5.38
N LEU A 102 -12.23 6.96 -4.29
CA LEU A 102 -12.61 6.55 -2.93
C LEU A 102 -14.12 6.60 -2.67
N LYS A 103 -14.89 7.31 -3.51
CA LYS A 103 -16.35 7.44 -3.38
C LYS A 103 -17.11 6.45 -4.26
N ALA A 104 -16.39 5.60 -5.01
CA ALA A 104 -17.01 4.59 -5.84
C ALA A 104 -17.85 3.61 -5.01
N SER A 105 -19.05 3.30 -5.50
CA SER A 105 -19.93 2.28 -4.88
C SER A 105 -19.48 0.85 -5.19
N GLY A 106 -18.67 0.67 -6.24
CA GLY A 106 -18.15 -0.61 -6.69
C GLY A 106 -16.70 -0.85 -6.33
N GLN A 107 -16.21 -2.04 -6.67
CA GLN A 107 -14.79 -2.36 -6.54
C GLN A 107 -13.93 -1.46 -7.42
N GLN A 108 -12.75 -1.12 -6.92
CA GLN A 108 -11.70 -0.43 -7.66
C GLN A 108 -10.47 -1.32 -7.72
N TRP A 109 -9.53 -1.04 -8.62
CA TRP A 109 -8.30 -1.82 -8.71
C TRP A 109 -7.09 -0.92 -9.00
N ILE A 110 -5.93 -1.38 -8.52
CA ILE A 110 -4.62 -0.84 -8.88
C ILE A 110 -3.78 -1.99 -9.42
N ARG A 111 -3.06 -1.74 -10.49
CA ARG A 111 -2.15 -2.69 -11.14
C ARG A 111 -0.75 -2.11 -11.18
N VAL A 112 0.20 -2.88 -10.70
CA VAL A 112 1.63 -2.56 -10.70
C VAL A 112 2.34 -3.48 -11.69
N SER A 113 3.19 -2.93 -12.56
CA SER A 113 4.05 -3.71 -13.46
C SER A 113 5.48 -3.19 -13.43
N ILE A 114 6.44 -4.06 -13.72
CA ILE A 114 7.88 -3.75 -13.68
C ILE A 114 8.47 -4.01 -15.08
N PRO A 115 8.30 -3.09 -16.05
CA PRO A 115 8.82 -3.31 -17.40
C PRO A 115 10.36 -3.19 -17.49
N LYS A 116 10.99 -2.49 -16.53
CA LYS A 116 12.45 -2.26 -16.40
C LYS A 116 12.77 -2.06 -14.91
N ALA A 117 13.75 -1.22 -14.55
CA ALA A 117 14.16 -0.94 -13.17
C ALA A 117 13.20 -0.03 -12.36
N SER A 118 11.94 0.10 -12.75
CA SER A 118 10.97 0.97 -12.07
C SER A 118 9.55 0.45 -12.25
N MET A 119 8.69 0.73 -11.29
CA MET A 119 7.29 0.32 -11.30
C MET A 119 6.42 1.32 -12.06
N ARG A 120 5.53 0.79 -12.91
CA ARG A 120 4.43 1.53 -13.55
C ARG A 120 3.13 1.15 -12.88
N VAL A 121 2.30 2.16 -12.60
CA VAL A 121 1.08 1.97 -11.82
C VAL A 121 -0.12 2.53 -12.58
N HIS A 122 -1.13 1.67 -12.74
CA HIS A 122 -2.42 1.97 -13.35
C HIS A 122 -3.52 1.64 -12.34
N GLY A 123 -4.66 2.29 -12.45
CA GLY A 123 -5.83 1.95 -11.67
C GLY A 123 -7.11 2.15 -12.46
N SER A 124 -8.23 1.83 -11.85
CA SER A 124 -9.56 1.96 -12.45
C SER A 124 -9.89 3.39 -12.90
N SER A 125 -9.31 4.41 -12.28
CA SER A 125 -9.56 5.83 -12.58
C SER A 125 -8.45 6.50 -13.41
N GLY A 126 -7.33 5.82 -13.66
CA GLY A 126 -6.21 6.48 -14.37
C GLY A 126 -4.88 5.74 -14.27
N LYS A 127 -3.80 6.50 -14.45
CA LYS A 127 -2.41 6.02 -14.34
C LYS A 127 -1.50 7.11 -13.83
N LEU A 128 -0.44 6.74 -13.13
CA LEU A 128 0.58 7.70 -12.73
C LEU A 128 1.39 8.16 -13.95
N LYS A 129 1.71 9.45 -13.97
CA LYS A 129 2.56 10.06 -15.01
C LYS A 129 4.04 9.71 -14.81
N HIS A 130 4.46 9.51 -13.56
CA HIS A 130 5.81 9.09 -13.19
C HIS A 130 5.87 7.60 -12.86
N ALA A 131 7.09 7.07 -12.74
CA ALA A 131 7.34 5.71 -12.28
C ALA A 131 7.69 5.72 -10.79
N ILE A 132 7.31 4.67 -10.06
CA ILE A 132 7.69 4.47 -8.67
C ILE A 132 9.02 3.72 -8.61
N LYS A 133 9.95 4.18 -7.79
CA LYS A 133 11.26 3.54 -7.60
C LYS A 133 11.20 2.45 -6.53
N HIS A 134 11.89 1.34 -6.76
CA HIS A 134 11.99 0.24 -5.78
C HIS A 134 12.54 0.70 -4.44
N ASN A 135 13.63 1.47 -4.46
CA ASN A 135 14.30 1.99 -3.27
C ASN A 135 13.58 3.19 -2.62
N GLY A 136 12.37 3.54 -3.07
CA GLY A 136 11.55 4.55 -2.40
C GLY A 136 10.95 4.02 -1.09
N PHE A 137 10.68 2.73 -1.00
CA PHE A 137 10.23 2.07 0.22
C PHE A 137 11.43 1.51 1.00
N PRO A 138 11.45 1.57 2.35
CA PRO A 138 10.45 2.15 3.25
C PRO A 138 10.61 3.67 3.49
N LYS A 139 11.68 4.30 2.98
CA LYS A 139 12.02 5.71 3.29
C LYS A 139 10.85 6.68 3.13
N ARG A 140 10.12 6.61 2.02
CA ARG A 140 8.96 7.49 1.74
C ARG A 140 7.82 7.35 2.74
N VAL A 141 7.75 6.25 3.50
CA VAL A 141 6.80 6.12 4.61
C VAL A 141 7.14 7.12 5.70
N PHE A 142 8.40 7.53 5.87
CA PHE A 142 8.89 8.39 6.96
C PHE A 142 9.17 9.84 6.55
N ASP A 143 9.17 10.15 5.26
CA ASP A 143 9.30 11.52 4.74
C ASP A 143 8.10 12.42 5.13
#